data_AF-A0A7C6A3F1-F1
#
_entry.id   AF-A0A7C6A3F1-F1
#
_cell.length_a   1.000
_cell.length_b   1.000
_cell.length_c   1.000
_cell.angle_alpha   90.00
_cell.angle_beta   90.00
_cell.angle_gamma   90.00
#
_symmetry.space_group_name_H-M   'P 1'
#
loop_
_entity.id
_entity.type
_entity.pdbx_description
1 polymer ?
#
loop_
_entity_poly.entity_id
_entity_poly.type
_entity_poly.pdbx_seq_one_letter_code
_entity_poly.pdbx_strand_id
1 'polypeptide(L)'
;NQIGFTTPPSEARSSPYATDIARMVQAPIFHVNGDDPEACLRAVQVAFEFRQRFHKDVLIDMFCYRRHGHNESDDPSYTQPVLYRNIREHPSVASLYSRRLIRDGLLSEEEVQRKRTSIAERLERAYQIAQQGGVAFEIEQIASPHPGPPRPQGSQTAVEPGLLEKVADGISRFPADFHPHPKLRSFIERRSRLVRDGGPIDWALAETLAFGSLVLEGVPVRLSGQDSARGTFSQRHAILYDYQDGHRYCPLQHLSPDQAPFEVYDSLLSENAVLGFEFGYSIADPDSLVMWEAQFGDFANGAQVIIDQFIAASEDKWGQPSGLVLLLPHGYEGQGPEHSSARIERFLQLAAAGNLQVVYPSTPAQYFHLLRRQVYGAGGHPLRKPLIIFTPKSLLRHSRCVSQIQELTLGGFREILPDAAPAAQAAVARLVLCTGKIYYELEAGRQRSQASEVALVRIEQLYPFPEAPVRELLARYEPSVEVVWVQEEPRNMGAWRFVQEHLDPLLAPSQRRLRYIGRPESPSPATGSHRRHLIEQEQLIEQALKFPATPSGAAAA
;
A
#
# COMPACT_ATOMS: atom_id res chain seq x y z
N ASN A 1 -10.05 -26.87 20.19
CA ASN A 1 -9.27 -28.08 20.52
C ASN A 1 -8.51 -27.99 21.85
N GLN A 2 -8.63 -26.88 22.61
CA GLN A 2 -8.12 -26.72 23.97
C GLN A 2 -6.58 -26.77 24.11
N ILE A 3 -5.82 -26.51 23.05
CA ILE A 3 -4.35 -26.42 23.11
C ILE A 3 -3.82 -25.65 21.88
N GLY A 4 -2.86 -24.75 22.09
CA GLY A 4 -2.13 -24.08 21.02
C GLY A 4 -0.66 -24.53 21.01
N PHE A 5 -0.21 -25.25 19.98
CA PHE A 5 1.07 -25.98 20.00
C PHE A 5 1.16 -26.91 21.23
N THR A 6 1.89 -26.50 22.27
CA THR A 6 2.03 -27.18 23.58
C THR A 6 1.35 -26.42 24.72
N THR A 7 0.94 -25.17 24.50
CA THR A 7 0.44 -24.24 25.52
C THR A 7 -1.04 -24.52 25.86
N PRO A 8 -1.37 -24.74 27.14
CA PRO A 8 -2.73 -24.99 27.57
C PRO A 8 -3.56 -23.69 27.67
N PRO A 9 -4.91 -23.81 27.73
CA PRO A 9 -5.83 -22.68 27.89
C PRO A 9 -5.51 -21.74 29.03
N SER A 10 -5.04 -22.26 30.17
CA SER A 10 -4.69 -21.52 31.38
C SER A 10 -3.51 -20.57 31.21
N GLU A 11 -2.67 -20.81 30.20
CA GLU A 11 -1.49 -19.99 29.90
C GLU A 11 -1.70 -19.12 28.64
N ALA A 12 -2.70 -19.45 27.81
CA ALA A 12 -2.93 -18.78 26.54
C ALA A 12 -3.84 -17.53 26.62
N ARG A 13 -4.58 -17.34 27.71
CA ARG A 13 -5.55 -16.24 27.86
C ARG A 13 -5.85 -15.91 29.32
N SER A 14 -6.39 -14.71 29.54
CA SER A 14 -6.78 -14.19 30.87
C SER A 14 -8.30 -14.20 31.11
N SER A 15 -9.05 -14.99 30.35
CA SER A 15 -10.50 -15.16 30.49
C SER A 15 -10.91 -16.63 30.32
N PRO A 16 -12.09 -17.04 30.81
CA PRO A 16 -12.51 -18.44 30.72
C PRO A 16 -12.59 -18.97 29.28
N TYR A 17 -13.10 -18.18 28.33
CA TYR A 17 -13.38 -18.63 26.97
C TYR A 17 -12.47 -17.98 25.94
N ALA A 18 -12.06 -18.76 24.92
CA ALA A 18 -11.29 -18.22 23.79
C ALA A 18 -12.08 -17.19 22.96
N THR A 19 -13.40 -17.23 23.04
CA THR A 19 -14.33 -16.36 22.32
C THR A 19 -14.70 -15.08 23.08
N ASP A 20 -14.20 -14.85 24.29
CA ASP A 20 -14.53 -13.66 25.07
C ASP A 20 -14.11 -12.35 24.38
N ILE A 21 -13.18 -12.39 23.43
CA ILE A 21 -12.83 -11.26 22.57
C ILE A 21 -14.06 -10.69 21.83
N ALA A 22 -15.01 -11.54 21.42
CA ALA A 22 -16.21 -11.12 20.69
C ALA A 22 -17.19 -10.31 21.53
N ARG A 23 -17.05 -10.32 22.87
CA ARG A 23 -17.87 -9.50 23.76
C ARG A 23 -17.65 -8.01 23.54
N MET A 24 -16.50 -7.59 23.00
CA MET A 24 -16.22 -6.18 22.71
C MET A 24 -17.21 -5.56 21.71
N VAL A 25 -17.79 -6.38 20.83
CA VAL A 25 -18.83 -6.00 19.86
C VAL A 25 -20.21 -6.55 20.20
N GLN A 26 -20.38 -7.13 21.39
CA GLN A 26 -21.61 -7.75 21.87
C GLN A 26 -22.15 -8.83 20.92
N ALA A 27 -21.27 -9.55 20.22
CA ALA A 27 -21.66 -10.66 19.36
C ALA A 27 -22.14 -11.85 20.21
N PRO A 28 -23.23 -12.54 19.83
CA PRO A 28 -23.64 -13.77 20.50
C PRO A 28 -22.61 -14.87 20.30
N ILE A 29 -22.49 -15.72 21.32
CA ILE A 29 -21.54 -16.83 21.37
C ILE A 29 -22.28 -18.12 21.71
N PHE A 30 -22.15 -19.13 20.86
CA PHE A 30 -22.69 -20.47 21.10
C PHE A 30 -21.56 -21.43 21.44
N HIS A 31 -21.46 -21.83 22.70
CA HIS A 31 -20.54 -22.88 23.13
C HIS A 31 -21.21 -24.24 22.93
N VAL A 32 -20.53 -25.15 22.21
CA VAL A 32 -21.10 -26.46 21.86
C VAL A 32 -20.08 -27.57 21.98
N ASN A 33 -20.50 -28.74 22.44
CA ASN A 33 -19.65 -29.91 22.56
C ASN A 33 -19.45 -30.55 21.16
N GLY A 34 -18.20 -30.62 20.70
CA GLY A 34 -17.83 -31.22 19.43
C GLY A 34 -18.07 -32.73 19.34
N ASP A 35 -18.27 -33.43 20.47
CA ASP A 35 -18.69 -34.83 20.50
C ASP A 35 -20.19 -35.02 20.22
N ASP A 36 -20.98 -33.94 20.10
CA ASP A 36 -22.40 -33.97 19.73
C ASP A 36 -22.63 -33.24 18.37
N PRO A 37 -22.57 -33.98 17.25
CA PRO A 37 -22.75 -33.40 15.91
C PRO A 37 -24.12 -32.74 15.69
N GLU A 38 -25.18 -33.23 16.32
CA GLU A 38 -26.53 -32.65 16.17
C GLU A 38 -26.63 -31.30 16.88
N ALA A 39 -26.07 -31.19 18.09
CA ALA A 39 -25.98 -29.92 18.80
C ALA A 39 -25.12 -28.90 18.04
N CYS A 40 -23.99 -29.34 17.46
CA CYS A 40 -23.14 -28.50 16.60
C CYS A 40 -23.92 -27.98 15.39
N LEU A 41 -24.66 -28.86 14.69
CA LEU A 41 -25.50 -28.45 13.56
C LEU A 41 -26.54 -27.42 13.98
N ARG A 42 -27.18 -27.62 15.13
CA ARG A 42 -28.17 -26.67 15.66
C ARG A 42 -27.54 -25.31 15.99
N ALA A 43 -26.35 -25.29 16.59
CA ALA A 43 -25.62 -24.05 16.86
C ALA A 43 -25.29 -23.30 15.56
N VAL A 44 -24.88 -24.02 14.50
CA VAL A 44 -24.64 -23.44 13.17
C VAL A 44 -25.91 -22.86 12.56
N GLN A 45 -27.04 -23.56 12.63
CA GLN A 45 -28.32 -23.08 12.12
C GLN A 45 -28.74 -21.78 12.81
N VAL A 46 -28.72 -21.76 14.14
CA VAL A 46 -29.09 -20.56 14.92
C VAL A 46 -28.14 -19.40 14.65
N ALA A 47 -26.82 -19.66 14.59
CA ALA A 47 -25.84 -18.64 14.26
C ALA A 47 -26.07 -18.06 12.85
N PHE A 48 -26.32 -18.91 11.86
CA PHE A 48 -26.60 -18.48 10.50
C PHE A 48 -27.89 -17.64 10.43
N GLU A 49 -28.98 -18.10 11.05
CA GLU A 49 -30.23 -17.34 11.15
C GLU A 49 -30.03 -15.98 11.82
N PHE A 50 -29.25 -15.92 12.91
CA PHE A 50 -28.88 -14.66 13.56
C PHE A 50 -28.15 -13.73 12.59
N ARG A 51 -27.12 -14.23 11.90
CA ARG A 51 -26.35 -13.43 10.92
C ARG A 51 -27.26 -12.91 9.81
N GLN A 52 -28.15 -13.74 9.26
CA GLN A 52 -29.07 -13.32 8.19
C GLN A 52 -30.11 -12.30 8.68
N ARG A 53 -30.61 -12.45 9.90
CA ARG A 53 -31.63 -11.56 10.46
C ARG A 53 -31.08 -10.22 10.92
N PHE A 54 -29.88 -10.20 11.49
CA PHE A 54 -29.33 -9.02 12.18
C PHE A 54 -28.10 -8.42 11.49
N HIS A 55 -27.49 -9.11 10.53
CA HIS A 55 -26.28 -8.66 9.82
C HIS A 55 -25.14 -8.28 10.78
N LYS A 56 -24.97 -9.07 11.85
CA LYS A 56 -23.91 -8.92 12.85
C LYS A 56 -23.13 -10.21 13.02
N ASP A 57 -21.90 -10.06 13.52
CA ASP A 57 -21.01 -11.16 13.88
C ASP A 57 -21.65 -12.08 14.92
N VAL A 58 -21.32 -13.36 14.83
CA VAL A 58 -21.75 -14.43 15.73
C VAL A 58 -20.65 -15.49 15.77
N LEU A 59 -20.34 -15.99 16.96
CA LEU A 59 -19.28 -16.98 17.15
C LEU A 59 -19.85 -18.31 17.61
N ILE A 60 -19.25 -19.40 17.11
CA ILE A 60 -19.47 -20.76 17.59
C ILE A 60 -18.16 -21.23 18.21
N ASP A 61 -18.19 -21.50 19.51
CA ASP A 61 -17.08 -22.09 20.25
C ASP A 61 -17.29 -23.60 20.33
N MET A 62 -16.72 -24.33 19.36
CA MET A 62 -16.81 -25.78 19.31
C MET A 62 -15.71 -26.42 20.18
N PHE A 63 -16.11 -26.95 21.33
CA PHE A 63 -15.24 -27.66 22.25
C PHE A 63 -14.88 -29.04 21.68
N CYS A 64 -13.68 -29.14 21.15
CA CYS A 64 -13.11 -30.39 20.63
C CYS A 64 -11.73 -30.68 21.24
N TYR A 65 -11.08 -31.72 20.75
CA TYR A 65 -9.71 -32.11 21.11
C TYR A 65 -8.85 -32.32 19.86
N ARG A 66 -7.52 -32.32 20.00
CA ARG A 66 -6.57 -32.65 18.93
C ARG A 66 -6.08 -34.09 19.13
N ARG A 67 -6.35 -34.99 18.17
CA ARG A 67 -6.04 -36.43 18.31
C ARG A 67 -4.54 -36.71 18.36
N HIS A 68 -3.75 -35.97 17.59
CA HIS A 68 -2.30 -36.08 17.46
C HIS A 68 -1.60 -34.81 18.00
N GLY A 69 -0.27 -34.72 17.83
CA GLY A 69 0.51 -33.53 18.13
C GLY A 69 0.12 -32.30 17.30
N HIS A 70 0.88 -31.21 17.41
CA HIS A 70 0.57 -30.00 16.62
C HIS A 70 0.64 -30.27 15.12
N ASN A 71 1.57 -31.14 14.74
CA ASN A 71 1.59 -31.89 13.49
C ASN A 71 1.64 -33.39 13.82
N GLU A 72 1.44 -34.25 12.83
CA GLU A 72 1.32 -35.71 13.03
C GLU A 72 2.62 -36.38 13.51
N SER A 73 3.77 -35.73 13.31
CA SER A 73 5.09 -36.20 13.77
C SER A 73 5.48 -35.74 15.17
N ASP A 74 4.75 -34.79 15.75
CA ASP A 74 5.01 -34.22 17.06
C ASP A 74 4.41 -35.10 18.17
N ASP A 75 5.17 -35.38 19.24
CA ASP A 75 4.69 -36.14 20.40
C ASP A 75 4.21 -35.18 21.51
N PRO A 76 2.89 -34.99 21.65
CA PRO A 76 2.35 -34.02 22.59
C PRO A 76 2.40 -34.51 24.05
N SER A 77 2.72 -35.78 24.28
CA SER A 77 2.77 -36.35 25.64
C SER A 77 3.92 -35.77 26.48
N TYR A 78 4.92 -35.16 25.85
CA TYR A 78 6.03 -34.51 26.56
C TYR A 78 5.59 -33.30 27.37
N THR A 79 4.55 -32.60 26.93
CA THR A 79 4.05 -31.38 27.59
C THR A 79 2.64 -31.51 28.12
N GLN A 80 1.81 -32.37 27.52
CA GLN A 80 0.41 -32.57 27.90
C GLN A 80 0.05 -34.05 28.15
N PRO A 81 0.79 -34.78 29.00
CA PRO A 81 0.66 -36.23 29.15
C PRO A 81 -0.72 -36.68 29.66
N VAL A 82 -1.33 -35.93 30.58
CA VAL A 82 -2.64 -36.28 31.16
C VAL A 82 -3.75 -36.09 30.13
N LEU A 83 -3.76 -34.94 29.44
CA LEU A 83 -4.71 -34.66 28.38
C LEU A 83 -4.66 -35.73 27.29
N TYR A 84 -3.46 -36.08 26.82
CA TYR A 84 -3.33 -37.05 25.73
C TYR A 84 -3.56 -38.50 26.16
N ARG A 85 -3.39 -38.85 27.45
CA ARG A 85 -3.88 -40.12 27.98
C ARG A 85 -5.39 -40.22 27.85
N ASN A 86 -6.12 -39.20 28.30
CA ASN A 86 -7.57 -39.15 28.21
C ASN A 86 -8.03 -39.18 26.74
N ILE A 87 -7.37 -38.43 25.85
CA ILE A 87 -7.70 -38.44 24.41
C ILE A 87 -7.51 -39.84 23.82
N ARG A 88 -6.41 -40.54 24.13
CA ARG A 88 -6.14 -41.90 23.62
C ARG A 88 -7.24 -42.89 24.02
N GLU A 89 -7.79 -42.77 25.22
CA GLU A 89 -8.87 -43.63 25.73
C GLU A 89 -10.26 -43.21 25.22
N HIS A 90 -10.42 -41.97 24.75
CA HIS A 90 -11.68 -41.43 24.26
C HIS A 90 -11.99 -41.88 22.81
N PRO A 91 -13.13 -42.53 22.54
CA PRO A 91 -13.53 -42.91 21.18
C PRO A 91 -13.64 -41.69 20.24
N SER A 92 -13.44 -41.88 18.94
CA SER A 92 -13.62 -40.80 17.97
C SER A 92 -15.08 -40.32 17.91
N VAL A 93 -15.30 -39.05 17.58
CA VAL A 93 -16.65 -38.46 17.37
C VAL A 93 -17.47 -39.31 16.41
N ALA A 94 -16.87 -39.75 15.30
CA ALA A 94 -17.53 -40.60 14.32
C ALA A 94 -17.99 -41.95 14.92
N SER A 95 -17.21 -42.52 15.84
CA SER A 95 -17.56 -43.77 16.53
C SER A 95 -18.67 -43.55 17.54
N LEU A 96 -18.60 -42.49 18.35
CA LEU A 96 -19.64 -42.13 19.31
C LEU A 96 -20.99 -41.90 18.62
N TYR A 97 -21.00 -41.09 17.56
CA TYR A 97 -22.23 -40.79 16.83
C TYR A 97 -22.77 -42.01 16.07
N SER A 98 -21.91 -42.85 15.49
CA SER A 98 -22.34 -44.11 14.86
C SER A 98 -23.03 -45.04 15.87
N ARG A 99 -22.45 -45.20 17.07
CA ARG A 99 -23.07 -46.01 18.14
C ARG A 99 -24.43 -45.46 18.55
N ARG A 100 -24.57 -44.14 18.63
CA ARG A 100 -25.85 -43.48 18.91
C ARG A 100 -26.89 -43.77 17.82
N LEU A 101 -26.55 -43.57 16.55
CA LEU A 101 -27.47 -43.83 15.44
C LEU A 101 -27.91 -45.30 15.36
N ILE A 102 -27.01 -46.23 15.67
CA ILE A 102 -27.33 -47.67 15.75
C ILE A 102 -28.28 -47.95 16.91
N ARG A 103 -27.97 -47.42 18.10
CA ARG A 103 -28.82 -47.56 19.29
C ARG A 103 -30.21 -46.98 19.05
N ASP A 104 -30.30 -45.87 18.33
CA ASP A 104 -31.56 -45.19 18.02
C ASP A 104 -32.30 -45.85 16.82
N GLY A 105 -31.75 -46.93 16.25
CA GLY A 105 -32.38 -47.72 15.18
C GLY A 105 -32.36 -47.05 13.79
N LEU A 106 -31.59 -45.98 13.62
CA LEU A 106 -31.52 -45.20 12.39
C LEU A 106 -30.52 -45.76 11.37
N LEU A 107 -29.54 -46.55 11.84
CA LEU A 107 -28.55 -47.23 11.01
C LEU A 107 -28.22 -48.62 11.58
N SER A 108 -27.79 -49.54 10.72
CA SER A 108 -27.16 -50.79 11.14
C SER A 108 -25.63 -50.69 11.20
N GLU A 109 -24.97 -51.62 11.90
CA GLU A 109 -23.50 -51.74 11.90
C GLU A 109 -22.95 -51.94 10.49
N GLU A 110 -23.64 -52.75 9.67
CA GLU A 110 -23.27 -53.00 8.28
C GLU A 110 -23.36 -51.73 7.42
N GLU A 111 -24.36 -50.88 7.64
CA GLU A 111 -24.48 -49.59 6.96
C GLU A 111 -23.34 -48.64 7.31
N VAL A 112 -22.97 -48.57 8.59
CA VAL A 112 -21.82 -47.76 9.05
C VAL A 112 -20.52 -48.25 8.40
N GLN A 113 -20.30 -49.56 8.38
CA GLN A 113 -19.09 -50.14 7.80
C GLN A 113 -19.04 -49.94 6.28
N ARG A 114 -20.16 -50.15 5.57
CA ARG A 114 -20.25 -49.87 4.12
C ARG A 114 -19.91 -48.41 3.80
N LYS A 115 -20.39 -47.44 4.59
CA LYS A 115 -20.05 -46.02 4.42
C LYS A 115 -18.54 -45.78 4.59
N ARG A 116 -17.90 -46.38 5.60
CA ARG A 116 -16.45 -46.26 5.82
C ARG A 116 -15.65 -46.81 4.64
N THR A 117 -15.98 -48.02 4.19
CA THR A 117 -15.33 -48.63 3.02
C THR A 117 -15.49 -47.79 1.77
N SER A 118 -16.70 -47.30 1.50
CA SER A 118 -16.97 -46.47 0.32
C SER A 118 -16.16 -45.17 0.31
N ILE A 119 -15.97 -44.53 1.47
CA ILE A 119 -15.12 -43.33 1.59
C ILE A 119 -13.66 -43.69 1.32
N ALA A 120 -13.15 -44.78 1.90
CA ALA A 120 -11.77 -45.23 1.68
C ALA A 120 -11.50 -45.54 0.20
N GLU A 121 -12.41 -46.27 -0.45
CA GLU A 121 -12.32 -46.57 -1.89
C GLU A 121 -12.38 -45.30 -2.75
N ARG A 122 -13.14 -44.28 -2.34
CA ARG A 122 -13.18 -43.00 -3.07
C ARG A 122 -11.86 -42.25 -2.94
N LEU A 123 -11.26 -42.23 -1.75
CA LEU A 123 -9.95 -41.61 -1.52
C LEU A 123 -8.83 -42.36 -2.25
N GLU A 124 -8.85 -43.69 -2.23
CA GLU A 124 -7.89 -44.53 -2.95
C GLU A 124 -7.97 -44.32 -4.48
N ARG A 125 -9.18 -44.25 -5.04
CA ARG A 125 -9.35 -43.92 -6.47
C ARG A 125 -8.80 -42.53 -6.80
N ALA A 126 -9.07 -41.53 -5.96
CA ALA A 126 -8.54 -40.18 -6.16
C ALA A 126 -7.00 -40.17 -6.12
N TYR A 127 -6.40 -40.94 -5.20
CA TYR A 127 -4.95 -41.11 -5.11
C TYR A 127 -4.36 -41.76 -6.37
N GLN A 128 -4.99 -42.81 -6.88
CA GLN A 128 -4.56 -43.48 -8.12
C GLN A 128 -4.64 -42.55 -9.34
N ILE A 129 -5.69 -41.74 -9.45
CA ILE A 129 -5.84 -40.73 -10.51
C ILE A 129 -4.70 -39.69 -10.41
N ALA A 130 -4.40 -39.20 -9.21
CA ALA A 130 -3.33 -38.24 -8.98
C ALA A 130 -1.94 -38.80 -9.35
N GLN A 131 -1.66 -40.07 -9.04
CA GLN A 131 -0.42 -40.74 -9.43
C GLN A 131 -0.25 -40.88 -10.95
N GLN A 132 -1.35 -40.96 -11.70
CA GLN A 132 -1.33 -41.05 -13.16
C GLN A 132 -1.09 -39.70 -13.85
N GLY A 133 -0.77 -38.64 -13.09
CA GLY A 133 -0.45 -37.31 -13.63
C GLY A 133 -1.67 -36.47 -14.00
N GLY A 134 -2.86 -36.82 -13.50
CA GLY A 134 -4.14 -36.32 -13.99
C GLY A 134 -4.58 -34.92 -13.55
N VAL A 135 -3.78 -34.15 -12.80
CA VAL A 135 -4.22 -32.82 -12.35
C VAL A 135 -3.05 -31.83 -12.38
N ALA A 136 -3.04 -30.96 -13.40
CA ALA A 136 -2.27 -29.73 -13.32
C ALA A 136 -2.90 -28.84 -12.23
N PHE A 137 -2.09 -28.34 -11.29
CA PHE A 137 -2.56 -27.38 -10.31
C PHE A 137 -2.76 -26.03 -11.00
N GLU A 138 -3.99 -25.69 -11.32
CA GLU A 138 -4.35 -24.36 -11.79
C GLU A 138 -4.58 -23.45 -10.59
N ILE A 139 -3.85 -22.34 -10.54
CA ILE A 139 -4.07 -21.31 -9.55
C ILE A 139 -5.26 -20.46 -10.01
N GLU A 140 -6.39 -20.59 -9.33
CA GLU A 140 -7.60 -19.82 -9.63
C GLU A 140 -7.50 -18.42 -9.01
N GLN A 141 -7.59 -17.38 -9.85
CA GLN A 141 -7.70 -16.00 -9.38
C GLN A 141 -9.08 -15.77 -8.76
N ILE A 142 -9.12 -15.09 -7.61
CA ILE A 142 -10.38 -14.76 -6.92
C ILE A 142 -11.31 -13.94 -7.84
N ALA A 143 -10.74 -13.00 -8.59
CA ALA A 143 -11.48 -12.26 -9.61
C ALA A 143 -10.59 -11.94 -10.82
N SER A 144 -11.22 -11.94 -11.99
CA SER A 144 -10.61 -11.50 -13.24
C SER A 144 -11.12 -10.11 -13.60
N PRO A 145 -10.28 -9.25 -14.21
CA PRO A 145 -10.70 -7.90 -14.57
C PRO A 145 -11.68 -7.95 -15.73
N HIS A 146 -12.63 -7.02 -15.74
CA HIS A 146 -13.51 -6.86 -16.88
C HIS A 146 -12.76 -6.18 -18.04
N PRO A 147 -13.20 -6.37 -19.30
CA PRO A 147 -12.72 -5.54 -20.40
C PRO A 147 -12.96 -4.06 -20.06
N GLY A 148 -11.89 -3.32 -19.80
CA GLY A 148 -11.98 -1.91 -19.38
C GLY A 148 -12.62 -1.00 -20.44
N PRO A 149 -13.06 0.21 -20.06
CA PRO A 149 -13.67 1.16 -20.97
C PRO A 149 -12.71 1.54 -22.12
N PRO A 150 -13.23 1.86 -23.31
CA PRO A 150 -12.43 2.31 -24.45
C PRO A 150 -11.66 3.58 -24.10
N ARG A 151 -10.37 3.61 -24.41
CA ARG A 151 -9.44 4.67 -24.00
C ARG A 151 -9.46 5.87 -24.97
N PRO A 152 -9.21 7.10 -24.48
CA PRO A 152 -8.83 8.22 -25.33
C PRO A 152 -7.51 7.93 -26.09
N GLN A 153 -7.34 8.47 -27.29
CA GLN A 153 -6.09 8.33 -28.05
C GLN A 153 -5.01 9.28 -27.51
N GLY A 154 -3.88 8.77 -27.03
CA GLY A 154 -2.77 9.58 -26.48
C GLY A 154 -1.97 8.85 -25.41
N SER A 155 -1.10 9.59 -24.69
CA SER A 155 -0.44 9.11 -23.47
C SER A 155 -1.44 8.33 -22.59
N GLN A 156 -1.06 7.12 -22.15
CA GLN A 156 -1.99 6.16 -21.55
C GLN A 156 -2.69 6.62 -20.28
N THR A 157 -2.19 7.68 -19.66
CA THR A 157 -2.72 8.25 -18.43
C THR A 157 -3.17 9.70 -18.60
N ALA A 158 -3.07 10.27 -19.80
CA ALA A 158 -3.61 11.60 -20.08
C ALA A 158 -5.15 11.61 -20.03
N VAL A 159 -5.71 12.81 -19.90
CA VAL A 159 -7.16 13.04 -19.85
C VAL A 159 -7.56 14.14 -20.80
N GLU A 160 -8.72 13.98 -21.44
CA GLU A 160 -9.36 15.03 -22.24
C GLU A 160 -9.60 16.29 -21.38
N PRO A 161 -9.19 17.49 -21.83
CA PRO A 161 -9.33 18.73 -21.04
C PRO A 161 -10.76 18.95 -20.52
N GLY A 162 -11.77 18.67 -21.35
CA GLY A 162 -13.18 18.82 -20.96
C GLY A 162 -13.63 17.91 -19.82
N LEU A 163 -12.94 16.80 -19.57
CA LEU A 163 -13.20 15.95 -18.40
C LEU A 163 -12.67 16.60 -17.12
N LEU A 164 -11.49 17.23 -17.16
CA LEU A 164 -10.93 17.95 -16.02
C LEU A 164 -11.79 19.16 -15.65
N GLU A 165 -12.32 19.86 -16.65
CA GLU A 165 -13.29 20.95 -16.45
C GLU A 165 -14.58 20.47 -15.78
N LYS A 166 -15.14 19.33 -16.23
CA LYS A 166 -16.32 18.71 -15.58
C LYS A 166 -16.06 18.39 -14.11
N VAL A 167 -14.88 17.86 -13.78
CA VAL A 167 -14.49 17.61 -12.38
C VAL A 167 -14.41 18.93 -11.61
N ALA A 168 -13.72 19.93 -12.15
CA ALA A 168 -13.55 21.25 -11.53
C ALA A 168 -14.89 21.95 -11.26
N ASP A 169 -15.85 21.83 -12.17
CA ASP A 169 -17.20 22.35 -12.01
C ASP A 169 -17.96 21.55 -10.94
N GLY A 170 -17.93 20.22 -11.03
CA GLY A 170 -18.64 19.33 -10.12
C GLY A 170 -18.21 19.48 -8.66
N ILE A 171 -16.91 19.59 -8.39
CA ILE A 171 -16.42 19.75 -7.01
C ILE A 171 -16.83 21.08 -6.37
N SER A 172 -17.17 22.08 -7.19
CA SER A 172 -17.63 23.40 -6.74
C SER A 172 -19.15 23.58 -6.78
N ARG A 173 -19.88 22.53 -7.19
CA ARG A 173 -21.34 22.51 -7.26
C ARG A 173 -21.91 21.86 -6.01
N PHE A 174 -22.62 22.67 -5.22
CA PHE A 174 -23.29 22.23 -4.01
C PHE A 174 -24.81 22.24 -4.19
N PRO A 175 -25.55 21.33 -3.52
CA PRO A 175 -27.00 21.44 -3.37
C PRO A 175 -27.40 22.81 -2.82
N ALA A 176 -28.60 23.28 -3.16
CA ALA A 176 -29.09 24.59 -2.75
C ALA A 176 -29.24 24.73 -1.22
N ASP A 177 -29.41 23.61 -0.53
CA ASP A 177 -29.53 23.47 0.92
C ASP A 177 -28.21 23.14 1.62
N PHE A 178 -27.09 23.01 0.90
CA PHE A 178 -25.78 22.75 1.47
C PHE A 178 -24.96 24.03 1.68
N HIS A 179 -24.49 24.24 2.90
CA HIS A 179 -23.76 25.41 3.36
C HIS A 179 -22.31 25.05 3.70
N PRO A 180 -21.39 25.05 2.72
CA PRO A 180 -19.98 24.79 3.01
C PRO A 180 -19.41 25.87 3.94
N HIS A 181 -18.52 25.47 4.84
CA HIS A 181 -17.79 26.42 5.68
C HIS A 181 -17.16 27.54 4.80
N PRO A 182 -17.29 28.84 5.12
CA PRO A 182 -16.91 29.94 4.23
C PRO A 182 -15.47 29.88 3.69
N LYS A 183 -14.52 29.46 4.53
CA LYS A 183 -13.12 29.24 4.12
C LYS A 183 -12.96 28.10 3.10
N LEU A 184 -13.72 27.01 3.27
CA LEU A 184 -13.68 25.87 2.35
C LEU A 184 -14.37 26.20 1.02
N ARG A 185 -15.49 26.94 1.06
CA ARG A 185 -16.14 27.43 -0.15
C ARG A 185 -15.17 28.21 -1.04
N SER A 186 -14.51 29.22 -0.45
CA SER A 186 -13.55 30.06 -1.16
C SER A 186 -12.36 29.24 -1.71
N PHE A 187 -11.91 28.24 -0.95
CA PHE A 187 -10.84 27.34 -1.35
C PHE A 187 -11.22 26.46 -2.54
N ILE A 188 -12.40 25.87 -2.54
CA ILE A 188 -12.92 25.00 -3.61
C ILE A 188 -13.20 25.81 -4.87
N GLU A 189 -13.86 26.97 -4.75
CA GLU A 189 -14.12 27.87 -5.88
C GLU A 189 -12.82 28.37 -6.52
N ARG A 190 -11.78 28.61 -5.72
CA ARG A 190 -10.43 28.92 -6.24
C ARG A 190 -9.85 27.76 -7.04
N ARG A 191 -9.93 26.52 -6.54
CA ARG A 191 -9.46 25.33 -7.26
C ARG A 191 -10.18 25.16 -8.60
N SER A 192 -11.50 25.32 -8.62
CA SER A 192 -12.30 25.28 -9.83
C SER A 192 -11.86 26.32 -10.87
N ARG A 193 -11.61 27.58 -10.44
CA ARG A 193 -11.06 28.63 -11.30
C ARG A 193 -9.66 28.31 -11.83
N LEU A 194 -8.76 27.78 -11.00
CA LEU A 194 -7.41 27.41 -11.44
C LEU A 194 -7.43 26.43 -12.60
N VAL A 195 -8.36 25.48 -12.64
CA VAL A 195 -8.49 24.54 -13.77
C VAL A 195 -8.96 25.27 -15.03
N ARG A 196 -10.02 26.10 -14.93
CA ARG A 196 -10.60 26.82 -16.08
C ARG A 196 -9.65 27.87 -16.66
N ASP A 197 -8.93 28.57 -15.80
CA ASP A 197 -8.06 29.68 -16.19
C ASP A 197 -6.65 29.21 -16.58
N GLY A 198 -6.37 27.90 -16.52
CA GLY A 198 -5.03 27.35 -16.79
C GLY A 198 -3.99 27.75 -15.73
N GLY A 199 -4.41 27.91 -14.48
CA GLY A 199 -3.56 28.24 -13.34
C GLY A 199 -2.79 27.05 -12.77
N PRO A 200 -1.90 27.30 -11.79
CA PRO A 200 -1.08 26.25 -11.18
C PRO A 200 -1.93 25.24 -10.40
N ILE A 201 -1.66 23.96 -10.65
CA ILE A 201 -2.31 22.80 -10.03
C ILE A 201 -1.46 22.32 -8.85
N ASP A 202 -2.00 22.41 -7.64
CA ASP A 202 -1.37 21.85 -6.43
C ASP A 202 -1.58 20.33 -6.31
N TRP A 203 -0.91 19.71 -5.35
CA TRP A 203 -0.92 18.25 -5.15
C TRP A 203 -2.33 17.67 -4.98
N ALA A 204 -3.15 18.29 -4.15
CA ALA A 204 -4.48 17.77 -3.82
C ALA A 204 -5.53 18.13 -4.90
N LEU A 205 -5.30 19.19 -5.69
CA LEU A 205 -6.08 19.45 -6.90
C LEU A 205 -5.76 18.40 -7.97
N ALA A 206 -4.49 18.06 -8.20
CA ALA A 206 -4.12 16.98 -9.11
C ALA A 206 -4.72 15.63 -8.68
N GLU A 207 -4.71 15.33 -7.38
CA GLU A 207 -5.39 14.16 -6.80
C GLU A 207 -6.89 14.15 -7.10
N THR A 208 -7.57 15.26 -6.82
CA THR A 208 -9.01 15.42 -7.05
C THR A 208 -9.36 15.24 -8.54
N LEU A 209 -8.52 15.77 -9.43
CA LEU A 209 -8.65 15.61 -10.88
C LEU A 209 -8.42 14.15 -11.33
N ALA A 210 -7.48 13.44 -10.72
CA ALA A 210 -7.27 12.01 -10.99
C ALA A 210 -8.49 11.18 -10.56
N PHE A 211 -8.98 11.38 -9.35
CA PHE A 211 -10.17 10.66 -8.85
C PHE A 211 -11.40 10.98 -9.69
N GLY A 212 -11.67 12.27 -9.92
CA GLY A 212 -12.83 12.71 -10.68
C GLY A 212 -12.81 12.24 -12.13
N SER A 213 -11.65 12.24 -12.79
CA SER A 213 -11.52 11.72 -14.16
C SER A 213 -11.80 10.22 -14.22
N LEU A 214 -11.22 9.44 -13.30
CA LEU A 214 -11.44 7.99 -13.25
C LEU A 214 -12.91 7.63 -13.05
N VAL A 215 -13.60 8.27 -12.10
CA VAL A 215 -15.03 7.94 -11.87
C VAL A 215 -15.93 8.36 -13.04
N LEU A 216 -15.60 9.46 -13.72
CA LEU A 216 -16.31 9.86 -14.94
C LEU A 216 -16.00 8.95 -16.14
N GLU A 217 -14.85 8.28 -16.14
CA GLU A 217 -14.46 7.25 -17.12
C GLU A 217 -15.02 5.86 -16.78
N GLY A 218 -15.79 5.73 -15.68
CA GLY A 218 -16.41 4.47 -15.27
C GLY A 218 -15.55 3.58 -14.37
N VAL A 219 -14.46 4.11 -13.82
CA VAL A 219 -13.57 3.38 -12.90
C VAL A 219 -13.94 3.72 -11.45
N PRO A 220 -14.35 2.73 -10.63
CA PRO A 220 -14.62 3.01 -9.22
C PRO A 220 -13.33 3.37 -8.48
N VAL A 221 -13.45 4.27 -7.51
CA VAL A 221 -12.32 4.76 -6.73
C VAL A 221 -12.64 4.60 -5.24
N ARG A 222 -11.75 3.93 -4.52
CA ARG A 222 -11.89 3.65 -3.10
C ARG A 222 -10.65 4.15 -2.35
N LEU A 223 -10.85 5.04 -1.38
CA LEU A 223 -9.81 5.54 -0.48
C LEU A 223 -10.18 5.24 0.97
N SER A 224 -9.27 4.61 1.71
CA SER A 224 -9.48 4.24 3.11
C SER A 224 -8.25 4.57 3.96
N GLY A 225 -8.45 5.22 5.09
CA GLY A 225 -7.36 5.58 5.99
C GLY A 225 -7.82 6.53 7.09
N GLN A 226 -6.99 6.73 8.09
CA GLN A 226 -7.33 7.60 9.23
C GLN A 226 -7.39 9.06 8.75
N ASP A 227 -8.55 9.70 8.93
CA ASP A 227 -8.82 11.07 8.51
C ASP A 227 -8.62 11.34 7.00
N SER A 228 -8.61 10.30 6.15
CA SER A 228 -8.35 10.42 4.72
C SER A 228 -9.37 11.28 3.99
N ALA A 229 -10.61 11.41 4.48
CA ALA A 229 -11.63 12.22 3.83
C ALA A 229 -11.30 13.72 3.87
N ARG A 230 -10.85 14.23 5.01
CA ARG A 230 -10.31 15.60 5.14
C ARG A 230 -8.87 15.68 4.61
N GLY A 231 -8.13 14.60 4.82
CA GLY A 231 -6.68 14.52 4.77
C GLY A 231 -6.06 14.94 6.11
N THR A 232 -5.07 14.17 6.59
CA THR A 232 -4.28 14.46 7.79
C THR A 232 -3.83 15.91 7.83
N PHE A 233 -3.31 16.39 6.69
CA PHE A 233 -2.75 17.73 6.55
C PHE A 233 -3.81 18.78 6.16
N SER A 234 -5.11 18.46 6.19
CA SER A 234 -6.20 19.35 5.76
C SER A 234 -6.00 19.88 4.33
N GLN A 235 -5.65 18.99 3.41
CA GLN A 235 -5.34 19.30 2.01
C GLN A 235 -6.42 18.83 1.03
N ARG A 236 -7.15 17.76 1.38
CA ARG A 236 -7.99 17.01 0.44
C ARG A 236 -9.42 17.52 0.42
N HIS A 237 -10.10 17.45 1.56
CA HIS A 237 -11.51 17.84 1.71
C HIS A 237 -12.44 17.13 0.71
N ALA A 238 -12.28 15.83 0.52
CA ALA A 238 -13.15 15.01 -0.32
C ALA A 238 -14.57 14.89 0.28
N ILE A 239 -14.66 14.85 1.62
CA ILE A 239 -15.91 15.00 2.35
C ILE A 239 -15.97 16.40 2.97
N LEU A 240 -17.14 17.01 2.83
CA LEU A 240 -17.52 18.25 3.46
C LEU A 240 -18.67 17.99 4.44
N TYR A 241 -18.76 18.83 5.45
CA TYR A 241 -19.87 18.85 6.40
C TYR A 241 -20.57 20.19 6.28
N ASP A 242 -21.90 20.16 6.26
CA ASP A 242 -22.71 21.37 6.27
C ASP A 242 -22.44 22.16 7.55
N TYR A 243 -22.22 23.46 7.39
CA TYR A 243 -21.83 24.34 8.49
C TYR A 243 -22.95 24.61 9.49
N GLN A 244 -24.22 24.37 9.12
CA GLN A 244 -25.40 24.62 9.94
C GLN A 244 -25.87 23.38 10.70
N ASP A 245 -25.92 22.22 10.06
CA ASP A 245 -26.49 21.00 10.65
C ASP A 245 -25.53 19.80 10.73
N GLY A 246 -24.33 19.91 10.14
CA GLY A 246 -23.30 18.89 10.17
C GLY A 246 -23.54 17.69 9.25
N HIS A 247 -24.55 17.70 8.37
CA HIS A 247 -24.75 16.59 7.43
C HIS A 247 -23.61 16.53 6.40
N ARG A 248 -23.32 15.30 5.94
CA ARG A 248 -22.15 14.98 5.13
C ARG A 248 -22.44 15.10 3.63
N TYR A 249 -21.55 15.72 2.87
CA TYR A 249 -21.62 15.80 1.40
C TYR A 249 -20.25 15.50 0.77
N CYS A 250 -20.24 14.70 -0.30
CA CYS A 250 -19.03 14.37 -1.05
C CYS A 250 -19.19 14.78 -2.52
N PRO A 251 -18.62 15.91 -2.96
CA PRO A 251 -18.82 16.40 -4.33
C PRO A 251 -18.40 15.42 -5.42
N LEU A 252 -17.38 14.60 -5.16
CA LEU A 252 -16.90 13.57 -6.10
C LEU A 252 -17.91 12.43 -6.34
N GLN A 253 -18.95 12.30 -5.52
CA GLN A 253 -20.06 11.35 -5.72
C GLN A 253 -21.18 11.91 -6.63
N HIS A 254 -21.06 13.17 -7.07
CA HIS A 254 -22.13 13.90 -7.77
C HIS A 254 -21.64 14.68 -9.00
N LEU A 255 -20.60 14.18 -9.68
CA LEU A 255 -20.06 14.74 -10.92
C LEU A 255 -20.96 14.43 -12.14
N SER A 256 -21.57 13.24 -12.19
CA SER A 256 -22.46 12.78 -13.27
C SER A 256 -23.43 11.71 -12.74
N PRO A 257 -24.67 11.59 -13.25
CA PRO A 257 -25.56 10.48 -12.89
C PRO A 257 -25.02 9.10 -13.30
N ASP A 258 -24.19 9.04 -14.34
CA ASP A 258 -23.66 7.79 -14.91
C ASP A 258 -22.21 7.50 -14.44
N GLN A 259 -21.69 8.24 -13.45
CA GLN A 259 -20.33 8.01 -12.95
C GLN A 259 -20.21 6.69 -12.19
N ALA A 260 -19.00 6.14 -12.13
CA ALA A 260 -18.68 5.06 -11.22
C ALA A 260 -18.66 5.52 -9.74
N PRO A 261 -18.78 4.59 -8.78
CA PRO A 261 -18.72 4.90 -7.36
C PRO A 261 -17.39 5.58 -6.95
N PHE A 262 -17.50 6.67 -6.21
CA PHE A 262 -16.40 7.24 -5.42
C PHE A 262 -16.66 6.94 -3.95
N GLU A 263 -15.76 6.20 -3.30
CA GLU A 263 -15.85 5.91 -1.88
C GLU A 263 -14.61 6.43 -1.14
N VAL A 264 -14.84 7.20 -0.08
CA VAL A 264 -13.78 7.62 0.83
C VAL A 264 -14.23 7.39 2.27
N TYR A 265 -13.38 6.71 3.03
CA TYR A 265 -13.66 6.28 4.40
C TYR A 265 -12.58 6.80 5.36
N ASP A 266 -13.02 7.47 6.41
CA ASP A 266 -12.20 7.66 7.61
C ASP A 266 -12.19 6.33 8.37
N SER A 267 -11.07 5.61 8.34
CA SER A 267 -10.97 4.27 8.91
C SER A 267 -10.90 4.31 10.44
N LEU A 268 -11.06 3.12 11.06
CA LEU A 268 -10.67 2.94 12.46
C LEU A 268 -9.18 3.25 12.65
N LEU A 269 -8.80 3.53 13.90
CA LEU A 269 -7.40 3.69 14.31
C LEU A 269 -6.68 2.32 14.38
N SER A 270 -6.55 1.66 13.23
CA SER A 270 -5.96 0.33 13.08
C SER A 270 -5.35 0.17 11.70
N GLU A 271 -4.03 0.01 11.60
CA GLU A 271 -3.35 -0.20 10.32
C GLU A 271 -3.48 -1.65 9.85
N ASN A 272 -3.24 -2.62 10.73
CA ASN A 272 -3.17 -4.03 10.34
C ASN A 272 -4.49 -4.57 9.76
N ALA A 273 -5.62 -4.35 10.45
CA ALA A 273 -6.91 -4.85 9.99
C ALA A 273 -7.42 -4.09 8.76
N VAL A 274 -7.21 -2.77 8.70
CA VAL A 274 -7.69 -1.94 7.59
C VAL A 274 -6.88 -2.23 6.33
N LEU A 275 -5.54 -2.27 6.41
CA LEU A 275 -4.72 -2.62 5.24
C LEU A 275 -5.02 -4.03 4.74
N GLY A 276 -5.25 -4.99 5.65
CA GLY A 276 -5.69 -6.34 5.29
C GLY A 276 -7.05 -6.36 4.58
N PHE A 277 -7.99 -5.52 5.02
CA PHE A 277 -9.29 -5.34 4.36
C PHE A 277 -9.13 -4.76 2.95
N GLU A 278 -8.36 -3.68 2.80
CA GLU A 278 -8.15 -3.04 1.49
C GLU A 278 -7.38 -3.95 0.51
N PHE A 279 -6.46 -4.78 1.00
CA PHE A 279 -5.84 -5.83 0.21
C PHE A 279 -6.88 -6.84 -0.30
N GLY A 280 -7.75 -7.34 0.57
CA GLY A 280 -8.84 -8.24 0.18
C GLY A 280 -9.77 -7.60 -0.86
N TYR A 281 -10.12 -6.33 -0.68
CA TYR A 281 -10.93 -5.58 -1.63
C TYR A 281 -10.23 -5.48 -3.00
N SER A 282 -8.95 -5.13 -3.03
CA SER A 282 -8.18 -4.97 -4.28
C SER A 282 -8.06 -6.24 -5.12
N ILE A 283 -8.20 -7.41 -4.51
CA ILE A 283 -8.22 -8.70 -5.21
C ILE A 283 -9.64 -9.05 -5.65
N ALA A 284 -10.64 -8.77 -4.82
CA ALA A 284 -12.04 -9.09 -5.11
C ALA A 284 -12.64 -8.18 -6.19
N ASP A 285 -12.19 -6.93 -6.27
CA ASP A 285 -12.61 -5.94 -7.26
C ASP A 285 -11.39 -5.35 -7.98
N PRO A 286 -10.86 -6.06 -8.99
CA PRO A 286 -9.62 -5.70 -9.66
C PRO A 286 -9.73 -4.51 -10.63
N ASP A 287 -10.94 -4.01 -10.89
CA ASP A 287 -11.17 -2.88 -11.80
C ASP A 287 -11.16 -1.53 -11.07
N SER A 288 -11.26 -1.55 -9.74
CA SER A 288 -11.26 -0.37 -8.88
C SER A 288 -9.85 0.15 -8.59
N LEU A 289 -9.72 1.49 -8.52
CA LEU A 289 -8.55 2.10 -7.88
C LEU A 289 -8.73 2.03 -6.35
N VAL A 290 -8.09 1.04 -5.72
CA VAL A 290 -8.12 0.84 -4.26
C VAL A 290 -6.87 1.44 -3.62
N MET A 291 -7.06 2.34 -2.66
CA MET A 291 -6.00 3.05 -1.96
C MET A 291 -6.16 2.93 -0.45
N TRP A 292 -5.04 2.63 0.22
CA TRP A 292 -4.90 2.78 1.66
C TRP A 292 -3.93 3.93 1.97
N GLU A 293 -4.33 4.84 2.85
CA GLU A 293 -3.49 5.96 3.30
C GLU A 293 -3.13 5.83 4.78
N ALA A 294 -1.83 5.84 5.06
CA ALA A 294 -1.33 5.98 6.42
C ALA A 294 -1.43 7.44 6.87
N GLN A 295 -1.74 7.69 8.15
CA GLN A 295 -1.77 9.07 8.66
C GLN A 295 -0.41 9.76 8.52
N PHE A 296 0.65 9.04 8.87
CA PHE A 296 2.04 9.24 8.47
C PHE A 296 2.61 7.91 8.02
N GLY A 297 3.52 7.90 7.04
CA GLY A 297 4.07 6.66 6.50
C GLY A 297 4.82 5.82 7.54
N ASP A 298 5.31 6.45 8.61
CA ASP A 298 5.97 5.81 9.74
C ASP A 298 5.10 4.70 10.39
N PHE A 299 3.78 4.84 10.39
CA PHE A 299 2.84 3.93 11.05
C PHE A 299 2.48 2.68 10.24
N ALA A 300 2.89 2.60 8.97
CA ALA A 300 2.65 1.42 8.13
C ALA A 300 3.28 0.13 8.71
N ASN A 301 4.26 0.26 9.60
CA ASN A 301 4.85 -0.86 10.32
C ASN A 301 3.85 -1.60 11.24
N GLY A 302 2.76 -0.96 11.67
CA GLY A 302 1.67 -1.62 12.39
C GLY A 302 1.01 -2.74 11.57
N ALA A 303 1.10 -2.66 10.24
CA ALA A 303 0.55 -3.63 9.29
C ALA A 303 1.63 -4.47 8.58
N GLN A 304 2.83 -4.62 9.18
CA GLN A 304 3.96 -5.30 8.53
C GLN A 304 3.64 -6.72 8.07
N VAL A 305 2.81 -7.46 8.82
CA VAL A 305 2.40 -8.82 8.43
C VAL A 305 1.62 -8.81 7.11
N ILE A 306 0.77 -7.80 6.89
CA ILE A 306 0.04 -7.64 5.63
C ILE A 306 0.99 -7.27 4.51
N ILE A 307 1.95 -6.38 4.78
CA ILE A 307 2.96 -5.96 3.79
C ILE A 307 3.80 -7.18 3.34
N ASP A 308 4.37 -7.93 4.29
CA ASP A 308 5.30 -9.01 3.99
C ASP A 308 4.60 -10.23 3.38
N GLN A 309 3.50 -10.67 4.00
CA GLN A 309 2.92 -11.97 3.68
C GLN A 309 1.88 -11.92 2.56
N PHE A 310 1.36 -10.73 2.24
CA PHE A 310 0.31 -10.53 1.25
C PHE A 310 0.73 -9.55 0.16
N ILE A 311 0.99 -8.29 0.48
CA ILE A 311 1.25 -7.26 -0.54
C ILE A 311 2.52 -7.59 -1.35
N ALA A 312 3.62 -7.94 -0.69
CA ALA A 312 4.89 -8.20 -1.37
C ALA A 312 4.96 -9.57 -2.08
N ALA A 313 4.11 -10.53 -1.71
CA ALA A 313 4.31 -11.94 -2.07
C ALA A 313 3.08 -12.70 -2.57
N SER A 314 1.89 -12.09 -2.61
CA SER A 314 0.64 -12.77 -2.96
C SER A 314 0.61 -13.36 -4.37
N GLU A 315 1.14 -12.63 -5.35
CA GLU A 315 1.19 -13.11 -6.73
C GLU A 315 2.14 -14.30 -6.90
N ASP A 316 3.30 -14.27 -6.24
CA ASP A 316 4.27 -15.37 -6.30
C ASP A 316 3.77 -16.62 -5.55
N LYS A 317 3.18 -16.43 -4.35
CA LYS A 317 2.70 -17.52 -3.50
C LYS A 317 1.40 -18.15 -4.00
N TRP A 318 0.50 -17.32 -4.55
CA TRP A 318 -0.90 -17.70 -4.76
C TRP A 318 -1.46 -17.23 -6.11
N GLY A 319 -0.64 -16.71 -7.03
CA GLY A 319 -1.07 -16.20 -8.33
C GLY A 319 -2.15 -15.11 -8.25
N GLN A 320 -2.26 -14.42 -7.11
CA GLN A 320 -3.24 -13.34 -6.89
C GLN A 320 -2.57 -11.98 -7.11
N PRO A 321 -2.78 -11.32 -8.27
CA PRO A 321 -2.30 -9.96 -8.48
C PRO A 321 -3.15 -8.96 -7.68
N SER A 322 -2.56 -7.84 -7.28
CA SER A 322 -3.25 -6.77 -6.55
C SER A 322 -2.87 -5.40 -7.09
N GLY A 323 -3.89 -4.58 -7.36
CA GLY A 323 -3.73 -3.18 -7.75
C GLY A 323 -3.67 -2.20 -6.57
N LEU A 324 -3.51 -2.68 -5.32
CA LEU A 324 -3.57 -1.83 -4.13
C LEU A 324 -2.48 -0.73 -4.13
N VAL A 325 -2.89 0.50 -3.85
CA VAL A 325 -1.99 1.65 -3.68
C VAL A 325 -1.82 1.96 -2.19
N LEU A 326 -0.57 2.11 -1.74
CA LEU A 326 -0.23 2.57 -0.39
C LEU A 326 0.26 4.02 -0.47
N LEU A 327 -0.47 4.93 0.15
CA LEU A 327 -0.12 6.35 0.27
C LEU A 327 0.57 6.57 1.63
N LEU A 328 1.87 6.82 1.61
CA LEU A 328 2.72 6.87 2.81
C LEU A 328 3.36 8.26 2.97
N PRO A 329 2.77 9.16 3.79
CA PRO A 329 3.32 10.50 3.97
C PRO A 329 4.76 10.46 4.52
N HIS A 330 5.68 11.08 3.80
CA HIS A 330 7.12 10.95 4.02
C HIS A 330 7.85 12.28 3.82
N GLY A 331 8.97 12.46 4.52
CA GLY A 331 9.86 13.61 4.38
C GLY A 331 10.46 14.06 5.71
N TYR A 332 11.72 14.47 5.70
CA TYR A 332 12.41 14.91 6.91
C TYR A 332 12.18 16.41 7.10
N GLU A 333 11.33 16.75 8.06
CA GLU A 333 10.85 18.14 8.29
C GLU A 333 11.01 18.57 9.76
N GLY A 334 11.83 17.83 10.52
CA GLY A 334 12.14 18.14 11.92
C GLY A 334 11.00 17.86 12.90
N GLN A 335 10.06 16.98 12.54
CA GLN A 335 8.91 16.56 13.36
C GLN A 335 9.20 15.34 14.27
N GLY A 336 10.45 14.86 14.29
CA GLY A 336 10.86 13.73 15.12
C GLY A 336 10.75 12.36 14.41
N PRO A 337 11.07 11.28 15.14
CA PRO A 337 11.30 9.96 14.54
C PRO A 337 10.06 9.24 14.00
N GLU A 338 8.86 9.50 14.55
CA GLU A 338 7.60 8.87 14.12
C GLU A 338 6.81 9.71 13.12
N HIS A 339 7.40 10.79 12.59
CA HIS A 339 6.74 11.69 11.64
C HIS A 339 7.69 12.10 10.50
N SER A 340 8.60 11.22 10.10
CA SER A 340 9.65 11.52 9.11
C SER A 340 9.79 10.45 8.04
N SER A 341 9.80 9.17 8.41
CA SER A 341 10.21 8.07 7.55
C SER A 341 9.12 7.02 7.35
N ALA A 342 8.68 6.91 6.10
CA ALA A 342 7.89 5.76 5.63
C ALA A 342 8.75 4.51 5.38
N ARG A 343 10.05 4.54 5.73
CA ARG A 343 10.98 3.40 5.66
C ARG A 343 11.11 2.86 4.24
N ILE A 344 11.39 3.75 3.28
CA ILE A 344 11.61 3.42 1.86
C ILE A 344 12.50 2.19 1.71
N GLU A 345 13.58 2.11 2.49
CA GLU A 345 14.55 1.03 2.47
C GLU A 345 13.93 -0.36 2.66
N ARG A 346 12.84 -0.46 3.42
CA ARG A 346 12.17 -1.73 3.73
C ARG A 346 11.34 -2.22 2.56
N PHE A 347 10.64 -1.32 1.87
CA PHE A 347 9.91 -1.67 0.65
C PHE A 347 10.86 -2.04 -0.49
N LEU A 348 11.99 -1.33 -0.62
CA LEU A 348 13.02 -1.68 -1.60
C LEU A 348 13.68 -3.03 -1.29
N GLN A 349 13.87 -3.39 -0.02
CA GLN A 349 14.36 -4.71 0.37
C GLN A 349 13.39 -5.85 -0.01
N LEU A 350 12.08 -5.59 0.04
CA LEU A 350 11.05 -6.56 -0.36
C LEU A 350 10.87 -6.65 -1.88
N ALA A 351 11.46 -5.73 -2.65
CA ALA A 351 11.21 -5.61 -4.07
C ALA A 351 12.04 -6.63 -4.88
N ALA A 352 11.36 -7.54 -5.57
CA ALA A 352 11.97 -8.59 -6.38
C ALA A 352 11.01 -9.06 -7.48
N ALA A 353 11.57 -9.48 -8.64
CA ALA A 353 10.79 -10.05 -9.75
C ALA A 353 9.56 -9.24 -10.21
N GLY A 354 9.58 -7.91 -10.08
CA GLY A 354 8.48 -7.02 -10.45
C GLY A 354 7.25 -7.17 -9.56
N ASN A 355 7.41 -7.59 -8.30
CA ASN A 355 6.30 -7.77 -7.35
C ASN A 355 5.66 -6.44 -6.92
N LEU A 356 6.43 -5.37 -6.80
CA LEU A 356 6.00 -4.06 -6.32
C LEU A 356 6.29 -2.96 -7.35
N GLN A 357 5.70 -1.79 -7.12
CA GLN A 357 6.16 -0.51 -7.64
C GLN A 357 6.50 0.40 -6.46
N VAL A 358 7.69 1.02 -6.46
CA VAL A 358 8.14 1.91 -5.38
C VAL A 358 8.49 3.26 -5.97
N VAL A 359 7.71 4.29 -5.61
CA VAL A 359 7.79 5.63 -6.22
C VAL A 359 7.80 6.72 -5.16
N TYR A 360 8.57 7.78 -5.39
CA TYR A 360 8.61 8.97 -4.54
C TYR A 360 8.42 10.22 -5.41
N PRO A 361 7.17 10.46 -5.86
CA PRO A 361 6.89 11.51 -6.83
C PRO A 361 7.20 12.90 -6.26
N SER A 362 7.65 13.81 -7.11
CA SER A 362 8.00 15.18 -6.70
C SER A 362 7.12 16.26 -7.31
N THR A 363 6.16 15.94 -8.19
CA THR A 363 5.23 16.93 -8.78
C THR A 363 3.77 16.46 -8.73
N PRO A 364 2.79 17.39 -8.73
CA PRO A 364 1.38 17.04 -8.79
C PRO A 364 1.00 16.23 -10.05
N ALA A 365 1.55 16.56 -11.22
CA ALA A 365 1.31 15.80 -12.45
C ALA A 365 1.82 14.35 -12.37
N GLN A 366 2.98 14.13 -11.75
CA GLN A 366 3.51 12.77 -11.54
C GLN A 366 2.56 11.94 -10.67
N TYR A 367 2.02 12.52 -9.60
CA TYR A 367 1.04 11.85 -8.73
C TYR A 367 -0.27 11.54 -9.48
N PHE A 368 -0.80 12.51 -10.24
CA PHE A 368 -1.97 12.30 -11.09
C PHE A 368 -1.80 11.12 -12.05
N HIS A 369 -0.65 11.07 -12.75
CA HIS A 369 -0.37 10.00 -13.71
C HIS A 369 -0.12 8.66 -13.04
N LEU A 370 0.47 8.62 -11.84
CA LEU A 370 0.65 7.37 -11.09
C LEU A 370 -0.68 6.71 -10.73
N LEU A 371 -1.64 7.48 -10.23
CA LEU A 371 -2.97 6.98 -9.87
C LEU A 371 -3.68 6.40 -11.09
N ARG A 372 -3.63 7.11 -12.22
CA ARG A 372 -4.23 6.65 -13.48
C ARG A 372 -3.46 5.48 -14.09
N ARG A 373 -2.13 5.43 -13.95
CA ARG A 373 -1.29 4.31 -14.39
C ARG A 373 -1.64 3.04 -13.63
N GLN A 374 -2.06 3.12 -12.38
CA GLN A 374 -2.46 1.93 -11.63
C GLN A 374 -3.66 1.22 -12.26
N VAL A 375 -4.58 1.98 -12.85
CA VAL A 375 -5.76 1.46 -13.53
C VAL A 375 -5.46 1.06 -14.97
N TYR A 376 -4.82 1.96 -15.73
CA TYR A 376 -4.64 1.77 -17.18
C TYR A 376 -3.34 1.04 -17.56
N GLY A 377 -2.39 0.96 -16.63
CA GLY A 377 -1.04 0.42 -16.75
C GLY A 377 -0.18 1.03 -17.85
N ALA A 378 0.93 0.35 -18.14
CA ALA A 378 1.84 0.67 -19.22
C ALA A 378 1.55 -0.26 -20.42
N GLY A 379 1.27 0.30 -21.59
CA GLY A 379 1.05 -0.43 -22.84
C GLY A 379 -0.41 -0.69 -23.24
N GLY A 380 -1.41 -0.31 -22.43
CA GLY A 380 -2.79 -0.73 -22.74
C GLY A 380 -3.40 -1.75 -21.78
N HIS A 381 -2.65 -2.20 -20.77
CA HIS A 381 -3.05 -3.29 -19.87
C HIS A 381 -2.93 -2.86 -18.41
N PRO A 382 -3.93 -3.12 -17.54
CA PRO A 382 -3.86 -2.79 -16.12
C PRO A 382 -2.60 -3.31 -15.45
N LEU A 383 -1.88 -2.43 -14.76
CA LEU A 383 -0.70 -2.79 -13.99
C LEU A 383 -1.15 -3.22 -12.59
N ARG A 384 -1.53 -4.50 -12.45
CA ARG A 384 -2.00 -5.07 -11.18
C ARG A 384 -0.84 -5.48 -10.28
N LYS A 385 0.01 -4.50 -9.96
CA LYS A 385 1.13 -4.61 -9.03
C LYS A 385 0.95 -3.58 -7.92
N PRO A 386 1.10 -3.95 -6.64
CA PRO A 386 0.95 -2.98 -5.56
C PRO A 386 1.87 -1.77 -5.74
N LEU A 387 1.32 -0.58 -5.51
CA LEU A 387 2.01 0.69 -5.75
C LEU A 387 2.26 1.41 -4.43
N ILE A 388 3.54 1.51 -4.05
CA ILE A 388 3.99 2.20 -2.85
C ILE A 388 4.38 3.63 -3.20
N ILE A 389 3.58 4.59 -2.77
CA ILE A 389 3.80 6.03 -3.02
C ILE A 389 4.23 6.71 -1.73
N PHE A 390 5.44 7.25 -1.72
CA PHE A 390 5.88 8.16 -0.67
C PHE A 390 5.28 9.54 -0.92
N THR A 391 4.12 9.81 -0.31
CA THR A 391 3.37 11.05 -0.51
C THR A 391 4.00 12.19 0.30
N PRO A 392 3.88 13.45 -0.15
CA PRO A 392 4.52 14.56 0.53
C PRO A 392 3.70 15.08 1.72
N LYS A 393 4.38 15.86 2.57
CA LYS A 393 3.76 16.65 3.63
C LYS A 393 3.91 18.15 3.35
N SER A 394 5.13 18.67 3.39
CA SER A 394 5.41 20.08 3.04
C SER A 394 5.10 20.42 1.58
N LEU A 395 5.33 19.50 0.63
CA LEU A 395 5.09 19.79 -0.79
C LEU A 395 3.61 19.99 -1.14
N LEU A 396 2.68 19.59 -0.26
CA LEU A 396 1.24 19.82 -0.44
C LEU A 396 0.90 21.30 -0.61
N ARG A 397 1.75 22.21 -0.11
CA ARG A 397 1.56 23.66 -0.18
C ARG A 397 2.79 24.41 -0.70
N HIS A 398 3.81 23.71 -1.18
CA HIS A 398 5.05 24.33 -1.61
C HIS A 398 4.83 25.09 -2.93
N SER A 399 5.15 26.39 -2.97
CA SER A 399 4.80 27.27 -4.10
C SER A 399 5.41 26.86 -5.44
N ARG A 400 6.56 26.16 -5.42
CA ARG A 400 7.19 25.59 -6.63
C ARG A 400 6.77 24.16 -6.94
N CYS A 401 6.06 23.49 -6.03
CA CYS A 401 5.52 22.15 -6.25
C CYS A 401 4.11 22.26 -6.84
N VAL A 402 4.05 22.75 -8.07
CA VAL A 402 2.81 22.93 -8.84
C VAL A 402 3.02 22.39 -10.25
N SER A 403 1.95 21.95 -10.88
CA SER A 403 1.94 21.52 -12.28
C SER A 403 1.01 22.40 -13.12
N GLN A 404 1.19 22.35 -14.43
CA GLN A 404 0.31 22.96 -15.41
C GLN A 404 -0.71 21.95 -15.93
N ILE A 405 -1.89 22.42 -16.34
CA ILE A 405 -2.96 21.54 -16.83
C ILE A 405 -2.51 20.69 -18.04
N GLN A 406 -1.64 21.23 -18.90
CA GLN A 406 -1.12 20.51 -20.07
C GLN A 406 -0.28 19.30 -19.69
N GLU A 407 0.36 19.31 -18.51
CA GLU A 407 1.08 18.14 -18.00
C GLU A 407 0.13 16.99 -17.69
N LEU A 408 -1.15 17.25 -17.39
CA LEU A 408 -2.18 16.25 -17.11
C LEU A 408 -2.88 15.77 -18.39
N THR A 409 -3.06 16.66 -19.37
CA THR A 409 -3.82 16.37 -20.60
C THR A 409 -2.96 15.85 -21.76
N LEU A 410 -1.65 16.12 -21.74
CA LEU A 410 -0.71 15.69 -22.78
C LEU A 410 0.47 14.87 -22.23
N GLY A 411 0.74 14.98 -20.93
CA GLY A 411 1.86 14.31 -20.28
C GLY A 411 1.55 12.86 -19.87
N GLY A 412 2.50 12.28 -19.16
CA GLY A 412 2.42 10.94 -18.58
C GLY A 412 3.41 10.82 -17.42
N PHE A 413 3.37 9.72 -16.68
CA PHE A 413 4.36 9.47 -15.63
C PHE A 413 5.76 9.31 -16.24
N ARG A 414 6.75 9.97 -15.65
CA ARG A 414 8.16 9.87 -16.01
C ARG A 414 8.95 9.28 -14.86
N GLU A 415 9.64 8.16 -15.12
CA GLU A 415 10.48 7.50 -14.11
C GLU A 415 11.66 8.36 -13.66
N ILE A 416 12.13 9.24 -14.54
CA ILE A 416 13.21 10.20 -14.29
C ILE A 416 12.78 11.58 -14.79
N LEU A 417 12.98 12.60 -13.96
CA LEU A 417 12.86 14.00 -14.36
C LEU A 417 14.26 14.61 -14.47
N PRO A 418 14.68 15.02 -15.70
CA PRO A 418 15.96 15.69 -15.89
C PRO A 418 15.96 17.08 -15.24
N ASP A 419 17.13 17.72 -15.21
CA ASP A 419 17.27 19.08 -14.71
C ASP A 419 16.37 20.05 -15.49
N ALA A 420 15.64 20.88 -14.75
CA ALA A 420 14.73 21.88 -15.30
C ALA A 420 15.45 23.15 -15.77
N ALA A 421 16.66 23.41 -15.28
CA ALA A 421 17.48 24.55 -15.68
C ALA A 421 18.96 24.11 -15.80
N PRO A 422 19.28 23.26 -16.81
CA PRO A 422 20.64 22.79 -17.00
C PRO A 422 21.52 23.95 -17.46
N ALA A 423 22.73 24.05 -16.92
CA ALA A 423 23.80 24.76 -17.62
C ALA A 423 24.06 24.08 -18.97
N ALA A 424 24.83 24.71 -19.86
CA ALA A 424 25.36 24.01 -21.02
C ALA A 424 26.02 22.71 -20.54
N GLN A 425 25.68 21.57 -21.14
CA GLN A 425 26.07 20.25 -20.64
C GLN A 425 27.59 20.12 -20.38
N ALA A 426 28.40 20.78 -21.21
CA ALA A 426 29.86 20.85 -21.10
C ALA A 426 30.38 21.64 -19.88
N ALA A 427 29.53 22.41 -19.20
CA ALA A 427 29.86 23.19 -18.02
C ALA A 427 29.45 22.50 -16.70
N VAL A 428 28.80 21.34 -16.75
CA VAL A 428 28.40 20.59 -15.56
C VAL A 428 29.63 19.87 -14.99
N ALA A 429 29.93 20.10 -13.71
CA ALA A 429 31.01 19.45 -12.98
C ALA A 429 30.49 18.36 -12.01
N ARG A 430 29.22 18.45 -11.59
CA ARG A 430 28.57 17.47 -10.72
C ARG A 430 27.14 17.18 -11.15
N LEU A 431 26.78 15.90 -11.22
CA LEU A 431 25.43 15.39 -11.38
C LEU A 431 24.89 14.90 -10.04
N VAL A 432 23.92 15.62 -9.49
CA VAL A 432 23.19 15.22 -8.28
C VAL A 432 21.93 14.45 -8.67
N LEU A 433 21.89 13.19 -8.29
CA LEU A 433 20.73 12.32 -8.35
C LEU A 433 20.02 12.36 -6.98
N CYS A 434 18.70 12.53 -6.98
CA CYS A 434 17.90 12.54 -5.76
C CYS A 434 16.49 12.00 -6.03
N THR A 435 15.66 11.90 -5.00
CA THR A 435 14.26 11.48 -5.12
C THR A 435 13.38 12.23 -4.12
N GLY A 436 12.11 12.49 -4.47
CA GLY A 436 11.17 13.17 -3.58
C GLY A 436 11.51 14.62 -3.23
N LYS A 437 11.17 15.04 -2.01
CA LYS A 437 11.14 16.47 -1.62
C LYS A 437 12.48 17.19 -1.58
N ILE A 438 13.58 16.46 -1.37
CA ILE A 438 14.92 17.04 -1.22
C ILE A 438 15.32 17.87 -2.46
N TYR A 439 14.78 17.53 -3.63
CA TYR A 439 14.96 18.30 -4.86
C TYR A 439 14.66 19.79 -4.67
N TYR A 440 13.57 20.14 -3.99
CA TYR A 440 13.17 21.53 -3.84
C TYR A 440 14.14 22.32 -2.96
N GLU A 441 14.73 21.70 -1.96
CA GLU A 441 15.73 22.33 -1.10
C GLU A 441 17.09 22.43 -1.80
N LEU A 442 17.47 21.41 -2.56
CA LEU A 442 18.66 21.43 -3.42
C LEU A 442 18.57 22.54 -4.47
N GLU A 443 17.42 22.66 -5.14
CA GLU A 443 17.21 23.70 -6.14
C GLU A 443 17.20 25.10 -5.51
N ALA A 444 16.60 25.26 -4.33
CA ALA A 444 16.69 26.53 -3.59
C ALA A 444 18.14 26.86 -3.20
N GLY A 445 18.90 25.87 -2.74
CA GLY A 445 20.31 26.00 -2.40
C GLY A 445 21.14 26.40 -3.62
N ARG A 446 20.95 25.70 -4.75
CA ARG A 446 21.68 25.93 -6.00
C ARG A 446 21.50 27.35 -6.51
N GLN A 447 20.27 27.87 -6.46
CA GLN A 447 19.95 29.25 -6.82
C GLN A 447 20.62 30.26 -5.89
N ARG A 448 20.62 30.01 -4.56
CA ARG A 448 21.27 30.90 -3.58
C ARG A 448 22.79 30.93 -3.72
N SER A 449 23.40 29.78 -4.00
CA SER A 449 24.86 29.66 -4.14
C SER A 449 25.37 29.90 -5.55
N GLN A 450 24.49 30.16 -6.52
CA GLN A 450 24.81 30.30 -7.94
C GLN A 450 25.63 29.12 -8.51
N ALA A 451 25.38 27.91 -8.02
CA ALA A 451 26.11 26.69 -8.39
C ALA A 451 25.61 26.12 -9.74
N SER A 452 25.82 26.88 -10.81
CA SER A 452 25.37 26.55 -12.16
C SER A 452 25.98 25.27 -12.74
N GLU A 453 27.15 24.88 -12.23
CA GLU A 453 27.89 23.68 -12.60
C GLU A 453 27.33 22.38 -11.99
N VAL A 454 26.29 22.47 -11.16
CA VAL A 454 25.59 21.34 -10.56
C VAL A 454 24.29 21.08 -11.30
N ALA A 455 24.15 19.88 -11.88
CA ALA A 455 22.91 19.41 -12.47
C ALA A 455 22.07 18.63 -11.45
N LEU A 456 20.78 18.91 -11.35
CA LEU A 456 19.85 18.22 -10.43
C LEU A 456 18.88 17.31 -11.20
N VAL A 457 18.94 16.01 -10.95
CA VAL A 457 18.03 15.01 -11.55
C VAL A 457 17.25 14.28 -10.47
N ARG A 458 15.97 14.04 -10.75
CA ARG A 458 15.09 13.27 -9.88
C ARG A 458 14.83 11.89 -10.45
N ILE A 459 15.02 10.86 -9.63
CA ILE A 459 14.55 9.50 -9.87
C ILE A 459 13.21 9.35 -9.15
N GLU A 460 12.11 9.31 -9.90
CA GLU A 460 10.74 9.29 -9.37
C GLU A 460 10.26 7.86 -9.11
N GLN A 461 10.75 6.89 -9.89
CA GLN A 461 10.52 5.46 -9.68
C GLN A 461 11.82 4.79 -9.21
N LEU A 462 11.79 4.28 -7.98
CA LEU A 462 12.91 3.56 -7.39
C LEU A 462 12.85 2.06 -7.74
N TYR A 463 11.65 1.49 -7.83
CA TYR A 463 11.45 0.10 -8.25
C TYR A 463 10.22 -0.05 -9.17
N PRO A 464 10.31 -0.82 -10.28
CA PRO A 464 11.55 -1.33 -10.88
C PRO A 464 12.52 -0.20 -11.24
N PHE A 465 13.82 -0.42 -11.02
CA PHE A 465 14.82 0.64 -11.23
C PHE A 465 14.97 0.94 -12.73
N PRO A 466 14.88 2.21 -13.16
CA PRO A 466 14.85 2.58 -14.57
C PRO A 466 16.26 2.57 -15.21
N GLU A 467 16.91 1.41 -15.28
CA GLU A 467 18.31 1.28 -15.71
C GLU A 467 18.58 1.87 -17.11
N ALA A 468 17.72 1.61 -18.08
CA ALA A 468 17.91 2.10 -19.45
C ALA A 468 17.82 3.64 -19.52
N PRO A 469 16.75 4.29 -19.02
CA PRO A 469 16.70 5.75 -18.92
C PRO A 469 17.86 6.37 -18.11
N VAL A 470 18.29 5.74 -17.01
CA VAL A 470 19.45 6.21 -16.23
C VAL A 470 20.73 6.13 -17.06
N ARG A 471 20.95 5.03 -17.78
CA ARG A 471 22.13 4.87 -18.64
C ARG A 471 22.19 5.94 -19.71
N GLU A 472 21.08 6.21 -20.38
CA GLU A 472 20.98 7.27 -21.38
C GLU A 472 21.24 8.66 -20.81
N LEU A 473 20.74 8.93 -19.59
CA LEU A 473 21.03 10.17 -18.88
C LEU A 473 22.54 10.29 -18.58
N LEU A 474 23.14 9.26 -18.00
CA LEU A 474 24.55 9.24 -17.60
C LEU A 474 25.51 9.40 -18.78
N ALA A 475 25.12 8.95 -19.96
CA ALA A 475 25.88 9.09 -21.21
C ALA A 475 25.92 10.54 -21.74
N ARG A 476 25.03 11.42 -21.28
CA ARG A 476 25.02 12.84 -21.68
C ARG A 476 26.10 13.65 -20.99
N TYR A 477 26.66 13.17 -19.88
CA TYR A 477 27.64 13.90 -19.08
C TYR A 477 29.05 13.34 -19.31
N GLU A 478 30.05 14.21 -19.35
CA GLU A 478 31.46 13.82 -19.48
C GLU A 478 31.87 12.83 -18.38
N PRO A 479 32.80 11.89 -18.64
CA PRO A 479 33.28 10.95 -17.63
C PRO A 479 33.92 11.62 -16.40
N SER A 480 34.37 12.87 -16.51
CA SER A 480 34.93 13.67 -15.42
C SER A 480 33.88 14.22 -14.44
N VAL A 481 32.59 14.21 -14.80
CA VAL A 481 31.51 14.70 -13.96
C VAL A 481 31.32 13.81 -12.72
N GLU A 482 31.39 14.41 -11.54
CA GLU A 482 31.12 13.71 -10.28
C GLU A 482 29.65 13.31 -10.20
N VAL A 483 29.35 12.05 -9.88
CA VAL A 483 27.97 11.57 -9.71
C VAL A 483 27.69 11.34 -8.23
N VAL A 484 26.67 12.03 -7.72
CA VAL A 484 26.33 12.03 -6.31
C VAL A 484 24.88 11.61 -6.13
N TRP A 485 24.61 10.73 -5.17
CA TRP A 485 23.27 10.48 -4.65
C TRP A 485 23.05 11.33 -3.39
N VAL A 486 22.04 12.19 -3.44
CA VAL A 486 21.65 13.03 -2.31
C VAL A 486 20.31 12.59 -1.77
N GLN A 487 20.25 12.34 -0.47
CA GLN A 487 19.02 11.97 0.23
C GLN A 487 18.97 12.58 1.64
N GLU A 488 17.77 12.73 2.19
CA GLU A 488 17.57 13.26 3.55
C GLU A 488 17.66 12.18 4.61
N GLU A 489 17.33 10.95 4.23
CA GLU A 489 17.31 9.79 5.09
C GLU A 489 18.74 9.44 5.57
N PRO A 490 18.90 8.89 6.79
CA PRO A 490 20.14 8.26 7.24
C PRO A 490 20.71 7.29 6.21
N ARG A 491 22.04 7.11 6.18
CA ARG A 491 22.71 6.25 5.20
C ARG A 491 22.26 4.78 5.22
N ASN A 492 21.76 4.29 6.35
CA ASN A 492 21.17 2.97 6.51
C ASN A 492 19.68 2.90 6.16
N MET A 493 19.09 4.00 5.68
CA MET A 493 17.68 4.18 5.34
C MET A 493 17.55 4.82 3.96
N GLY A 494 16.31 5.09 3.52
CA GLY A 494 16.07 5.69 2.21
C GLY A 494 16.48 4.75 1.08
N ALA A 495 16.80 5.31 -0.08
CA ALA A 495 17.08 4.50 -1.26
C ALA A 495 18.58 4.18 -1.44
N TRP A 496 19.48 4.76 -0.65
CA TRP A 496 20.93 4.71 -0.88
C TRP A 496 21.46 3.31 -1.22
N ARG A 497 21.23 2.30 -0.37
CA ARG A 497 21.79 0.95 -0.56
C ARG A 497 21.28 0.28 -1.83
N PHE A 498 19.99 0.42 -2.10
CA PHE A 498 19.34 -0.12 -3.30
C PHE A 498 19.84 0.58 -4.57
N VAL A 499 19.85 1.91 -4.57
CA VAL A 499 20.28 2.70 -5.72
C VAL A 499 21.77 2.51 -6.00
N GLN A 500 22.60 2.36 -4.96
CA GLN A 500 24.02 2.05 -5.13
C GLN A 500 24.22 0.75 -5.91
N GLU A 501 23.49 -0.31 -5.56
CA GLU A 501 23.57 -1.62 -6.22
C GLU A 501 23.28 -1.52 -7.72
N HIS A 502 22.30 -0.69 -8.12
CA HIS A 502 21.96 -0.50 -9.53
C HIS A 502 22.87 0.51 -10.25
N LEU A 503 23.33 1.58 -9.59
CA LEU A 503 24.12 2.64 -10.23
C LEU A 503 25.60 2.29 -10.39
N ASP A 504 26.21 1.57 -9.44
CA ASP A 504 27.63 1.24 -9.51
C ASP A 504 27.98 0.48 -10.81
N PRO A 505 27.21 -0.54 -11.26
CA PRO A 505 27.41 -1.18 -12.57
C PRO A 505 27.24 -0.23 -13.77
N LEU A 506 26.34 0.76 -13.69
CA LEU A 506 26.11 1.72 -14.78
C LEU A 506 27.25 2.75 -14.89
N LEU A 507 27.93 3.05 -13.78
CA LEU A 507 29.03 4.02 -13.72
C LEU A 507 30.40 3.39 -14.02
N ALA A 508 30.56 2.08 -13.78
CA ALA A 508 31.83 1.37 -13.95
C ALA A 508 32.49 1.55 -15.34
N PRO A 509 31.78 1.53 -16.49
CA PRO A 509 32.39 1.75 -17.81
C PRO A 509 33.07 3.11 -17.97
N SER A 510 32.58 4.12 -17.23
CA SER A 510 33.14 5.48 -17.21
C SER A 510 34.13 5.72 -16.07
N GLN A 511 34.47 4.67 -15.29
CA GLN A 511 35.31 4.74 -14.08
C GLN A 511 34.83 5.76 -13.02
N ARG A 512 33.58 6.22 -13.13
CA ARG A 512 32.93 7.06 -12.12
C ARG A 512 32.54 6.20 -10.92
N ARG A 513 32.57 6.79 -9.73
CA ARG A 513 32.05 6.18 -8.49
C ARG A 513 30.89 6.98 -7.98
N LEU A 514 29.86 6.31 -7.50
CA LEU A 514 28.74 6.97 -6.84
C LEU A 514 29.18 7.47 -5.46
N ARG A 515 28.93 8.74 -5.16
CA ARG A 515 29.17 9.31 -3.84
C ARG A 515 27.86 9.53 -3.08
N TYR A 516 27.84 9.14 -1.81
CA TYR A 516 26.73 9.40 -0.89
C TYR A 516 26.85 10.80 -0.27
N ILE A 517 25.75 11.54 -0.25
CA ILE A 517 25.55 12.72 0.59
C ILE A 517 24.18 12.62 1.25
N GLY A 518 24.17 12.65 2.58
CA GLY A 518 22.95 12.56 3.36
C GLY A 518 23.27 12.43 4.84
N ARG A 519 22.26 12.10 5.66
CA ARG A 519 22.46 11.95 7.10
C ARG A 519 23.34 10.72 7.43
N PRO A 520 24.12 10.75 8.53
CA PRO A 520 24.87 9.58 8.99
C PRO A 520 23.92 8.42 9.36
N GLU A 521 24.47 7.21 9.48
CA GLU A 521 23.67 6.08 9.96
C GLU A 521 23.10 6.35 11.36
N SER A 522 21.85 5.92 11.57
CA SER A 522 21.15 6.14 12.84
C SER A 522 20.23 4.95 13.15
N PRO A 523 20.09 4.57 14.44
CA PRO A 523 19.08 3.59 14.84
C PRO A 523 17.66 4.18 14.80
N SER A 524 17.54 5.48 15.05
CA SER A 524 16.29 6.24 15.00
C SER A 524 16.06 6.80 13.59
N PRO A 525 14.82 6.80 13.06
CA PRO A 525 14.53 7.36 11.73
C PRO A 525 15.01 8.80 11.57
N ALA A 526 14.77 9.64 12.58
CA ALA A 526 15.17 11.04 12.60
C ALA A 526 15.56 11.47 14.02
N THR A 527 16.19 12.64 14.12
CA THR A 527 16.46 13.29 15.39
C THR A 527 15.20 13.87 16.01
N GLY A 528 15.07 13.78 17.34
CA GLY A 528 13.99 14.45 18.08
C GLY A 528 14.22 15.96 18.30
N SER A 529 15.37 16.49 17.89
CA SER A 529 15.71 17.91 18.06
C SER A 529 15.58 18.66 16.74
N HIS A 530 14.63 19.59 16.66
CA HIS A 530 14.44 20.45 15.49
C HIS A 530 15.73 21.23 15.12
N ARG A 531 16.46 21.74 16.12
CA ARG A 531 17.74 22.43 15.90
C ARG A 531 18.78 21.52 15.24
N ARG A 532 18.91 20.27 15.70
CA ARG A 532 19.82 19.30 15.07
C ARG A 532 19.39 18.99 13.64
N HIS A 533 18.09 18.81 13.42
CA HIS A 533 17.54 18.58 12.08
C HIS A 533 17.93 19.70 11.11
N LEU A 534 17.78 20.97 11.50
CA LEU A 534 18.16 22.11 10.66
C LEU A 534 19.66 22.10 10.33
N ILE A 535 20.52 21.81 11.31
CA ILE A 535 21.98 21.71 11.10
C ILE A 535 22.30 20.60 10.10
N GLU A 536 21.72 19.40 10.28
CA GLU A 536 21.93 18.27 9.37
C GLU A 536 21.45 18.60 7.95
N GLN A 537 20.30 19.26 7.84
CA GLN A 537 19.70 19.64 6.55
C GLN A 537 20.54 20.70 5.83
N GLU A 538 21.04 21.71 6.54
CA GLU A 538 21.94 22.70 5.94
C GLU A 538 23.25 22.05 5.49
N GLN A 539 23.85 21.21 6.33
CA GLN A 539 25.10 20.52 6.02
C GLN A 539 25.00 19.63 4.77
N LEU A 540 23.92 18.86 4.61
CA LEU A 540 23.77 18.00 3.43
C LEU A 540 23.56 18.82 2.14
N ILE A 541 22.82 19.94 2.21
CA ILE A 541 22.60 20.83 1.05
C ILE A 541 23.91 21.50 0.66
N GLU A 542 24.70 21.98 1.63
CA GLU A 542 26.01 22.57 1.35
C GLU A 542 26.98 21.56 0.74
N GLN A 543 27.05 20.34 1.28
CA GLN A 543 27.91 19.29 0.73
C GLN A 543 27.52 18.89 -0.70
N ALA A 544 26.22 18.88 -1.01
CA ALA A 544 25.72 18.57 -2.35
C ALA A 544 26.13 19.63 -3.39
N LEU A 545 26.20 20.91 -2.99
CA LEU A 545 26.40 22.02 -3.92
C LEU A 545 27.82 22.58 -3.96
N LYS A 546 28.63 22.35 -2.92
CA LYS A 546 30.02 22.84 -2.86
C LYS A 546 31.02 21.74 -3.27
N PHE A 547 32.07 22.13 -4.00
CA PHE A 547 33.22 21.27 -4.26
C PHE A 547 34.18 21.33 -3.08
N PRO A 548 34.81 20.19 -2.67
CA PRO A 548 35.91 20.25 -1.72
C PRO A 548 36.99 21.17 -2.28
N ALA A 549 37.52 22.10 -1.48
CA ALA A 549 38.66 22.90 -1.89
C ALA A 549 39.80 21.96 -2.30
N THR A 550 40.27 22.06 -3.54
CA THR A 550 41.51 21.41 -3.97
C THR A 550 42.58 21.84 -2.97
N PRO A 551 43.33 20.92 -2.32
CA PRO A 551 44.44 21.32 -1.48
C PRO A 551 45.37 22.15 -2.36
N SER A 552 45.51 23.44 -2.07
CA SER A 552 46.46 24.30 -2.78
C SER A 552 47.82 23.65 -2.62
N GLY A 553 48.45 23.31 -3.75
CA GLY A 553 49.73 22.61 -3.77
C GLY A 553 50.68 23.20 -2.74
N ALA A 554 51.13 22.38 -1.81
CA ALA A 554 52.29 22.70 -1.02
C ALA A 554 53.42 22.96 -2.02
N ALA A 555 53.90 24.20 -2.01
CA ALA A 555 55.03 24.63 -2.79
C ALA A 555 56.20 23.67 -2.52
N ALA A 556 56.61 22.93 -3.53
CA ALA A 556 57.93 22.33 -3.58
C ALA A 556 58.91 23.48 -3.85
N ALA A 557 59.61 23.90 -2.80
CA ALA A 557 60.86 24.65 -2.88
C ALA A 557 62.03 23.68 -2.75
#